data_AF-A0A542H4M9-F1
#
_entry.id   AF-A0A542H4M9-F1
#
_cell.length_a   1.000
_cell.length_b   1.000
_cell.length_c   1.000
_cell.angle_alpha   90.00
_cell.angle_beta   90.00
_cell.angle_gamma   90.00
#
_symmetry.space_group_name_H-M   'P 1'
#
loop_
_entity.id
_entity.type
_entity.pdbx_description
1 polymer ?
#
loop_
_entity_poly.entity_id
_entity_poly.type
_entity_poly.pdbx_seq_one_letter_code
_entity_poly.pdbx_strand_id
1 'polypeptide(L)'
;MFRDASMAMCALVAAADGKIDPSERQRVAQLIASNEVLQNFDATDLQRRFDENLNKLTTDFDFGKVSVLQEIAKAKKKPAEARAVIQIGIVIGGADGDFDKTEQAVVREACFTLDLPPHEFDL
;
A
#
# COMPACT_ATOMS: atom_id res chain seq x y z
N MET A 1 -2.20 -13.03 -2.67
CA MET A 1 -0.82 -12.62 -2.38
C MET A 1 -0.55 -11.24 -2.95
N PHE A 2 -0.37 -11.05 -4.26
CA PHE A 2 -0.19 -9.71 -4.84
C PHE A 2 -1.31 -8.73 -4.47
N ARG A 3 -2.57 -9.06 -4.78
CA ARG A 3 -3.71 -8.17 -4.51
C ARG A 3 -3.81 -7.75 -3.03
N ASP A 4 -3.53 -8.68 -2.12
CA ASP A 4 -3.66 -8.47 -0.68
C ASP A 4 -2.54 -7.55 -0.20
N ALA A 5 -1.32 -7.79 -0.68
CA ALA A 5 -0.16 -6.94 -0.43
C ALA A 5 -0.35 -5.54 -1.05
N SER A 6 -0.93 -5.42 -2.25
CA SER A 6 -1.21 -4.13 -2.89
C SER A 6 -2.23 -3.32 -2.10
N MET A 7 -3.32 -3.95 -1.65
CA MET A 7 -4.34 -3.26 -0.83
C MET A 7 -3.81 -2.91 0.57
N ALA A 8 -2.98 -3.79 1.16
CA ALA A 8 -2.28 -3.52 2.41
C ALA A 8 -1.33 -2.32 2.27
N MET A 9 -0.58 -2.26 1.17
CA MET A 9 0.32 -1.14 0.87
C MET A 9 -0.42 0.18 0.69
N CYS A 10 -1.52 0.16 -0.07
CA CYS A 10 -2.38 1.33 -0.23
C CYS A 10 -2.90 1.85 1.12
N ALA A 11 -3.35 0.93 1.98
CA ALA A 11 -3.85 1.28 3.30
C ALA A 11 -2.74 1.82 4.22
N LEU A 12 -1.53 1.27 4.14
CA LEU A 12 -0.38 1.71 4.94
C LEU A 12 0.01 3.15 4.60
N VAL A 13 0.07 3.49 3.31
CA VAL A 13 0.36 4.85 2.83
C VAL A 13 -0.76 5.80 3.24
N ALA A 14 -2.02 5.42 2.98
CA ALA A 14 -3.20 6.22 3.31
C ALA A 14 -3.49 6.40 4.81
N ALA A 15 -2.68 5.79 5.68
CA ALA A 15 -2.78 5.99 7.12
C ALA A 15 -1.47 6.53 7.72
N ALA A 16 -0.48 6.84 6.88
CA ALA A 16 0.88 7.16 7.33
C ALA A 16 0.91 8.38 8.26
N ASP A 17 0.12 9.41 7.96
CA ASP A 17 -0.01 10.64 8.75
C ASP A 17 -1.07 10.53 9.88
N GLY A 18 -1.71 9.37 10.03
CA GLY A 18 -2.77 9.10 11.00
C GLY A 18 -4.16 9.65 10.61
N LYS A 19 -4.33 10.20 9.40
CA LYS A 19 -5.61 10.70 8.90
C LYS A 19 -5.89 10.16 7.50
N ILE A 20 -6.98 9.41 7.37
CA ILE A 20 -7.40 8.95 6.05
C ILE A 20 -8.13 10.08 5.34
N ASP A 21 -7.57 10.58 4.25
CA ASP A 21 -8.22 11.57 3.41
C ASP A 21 -9.16 10.88 2.40
N PRO A 22 -10.38 11.41 2.15
CA PRO A 22 -11.27 10.89 1.11
C PRO A 22 -10.61 10.80 -0.28
N SER A 23 -9.65 11.69 -0.58
CA SER A 23 -8.89 11.68 -1.82
C SER A 23 -7.99 10.45 -1.95
N GLU A 24 -7.42 9.93 -0.86
CA GLU A 24 -6.63 8.70 -0.86
C GLU A 24 -7.49 7.49 -1.22
N ARG A 25 -8.69 7.40 -0.63
CA ARG A 25 -9.65 6.34 -0.97
C ARG A 25 -10.04 6.40 -2.45
N GLN A 26 -10.23 7.60 -2.98
CA GLN A 26 -10.52 7.78 -4.40
C GLN A 26 -9.34 7.36 -5.29
N ARG A 27 -8.09 7.65 -4.91
CA ARG A 27 -6.89 7.21 -5.64
C ARG A 27 -6.78 5.69 -5.68
N VAL A 28 -7.07 5.02 -4.56
CA VAL A 28 -7.05 3.55 -4.50
C VAL A 28 -8.14 2.95 -5.39
N ALA A 29 -9.35 3.52 -5.39
CA ALA A 29 -10.41 3.10 -6.30
C ALA A 29 -10.01 3.28 -7.79
N GLN A 30 -9.36 4.40 -8.12
CA GLN A 30 -8.83 4.63 -9.46
C GLN A 30 -7.74 3.63 -9.84
N LEU A 31 -6.81 3.35 -8.93
CA LEU A 31 -5.76 2.35 -9.14
C LEU A 31 -6.34 0.96 -9.41
N ILE A 32 -7.34 0.54 -8.64
CA ILE A 32 -8.05 -0.73 -8.86
C ILE A 32 -8.67 -0.76 -10.26
N ALA A 33 -9.26 0.37 -10.68
CA ALA A 33 -9.90 0.49 -11.98
C ALA A 33 -8.91 0.60 -13.15
N SER A 34 -7.67 1.04 -12.93
CA SER A 34 -6.69 1.29 -14.00
C SER A 34 -5.59 0.23 -14.10
N ASN A 35 -5.32 -0.53 -13.03
CA ASN A 35 -4.24 -1.50 -13.00
C ASN A 35 -4.71 -2.85 -13.58
N GLU A 36 -4.12 -3.24 -14.72
CA GLU A 36 -4.48 -4.47 -15.45
C GLU A 36 -4.42 -5.75 -14.58
N VAL A 37 -3.50 -5.82 -13.61
CA VAL A 37 -3.38 -6.98 -12.73
C VAL A 37 -4.50 -6.99 -11.70
N LEU A 38 -4.82 -5.83 -11.11
CA LEU A 38 -5.90 -5.70 -10.13
C LEU A 38 -7.29 -5.88 -10.76
N GLN A 39 -7.47 -5.46 -12.02
CA GLN A 39 -8.70 -5.66 -12.77
C GLN A 39 -9.09 -7.13 -12.97
N ASN A 40 -8.14 -8.07 -12.83
CA ASN A 40 -8.44 -9.51 -12.85
C ASN A 40 -9.16 -10.00 -11.58
N PHE A 41 -9.29 -9.14 -10.57
CA PHE A 41 -9.98 -9.43 -9.32
C PHE A 41 -11.25 -8.58 -9.16
N ASP A 42 -12.16 -9.04 -8.32
CA ASP A 42 -13.38 -8.30 -8.00
C ASP A 42 -13.03 -6.99 -7.27
N ALA A 43 -13.43 -5.85 -7.84
CA ALA A 43 -13.15 -4.53 -7.28
C ALA A 43 -13.74 -4.33 -5.88
N THR A 44 -14.90 -4.95 -5.60
CA THR A 44 -15.53 -4.91 -4.27
C THR A 44 -14.70 -5.68 -3.25
N ASP A 45 -14.13 -6.84 -3.62
CA ASP A 45 -13.23 -7.59 -2.73
C ASP A 45 -11.93 -6.81 -2.46
N LEU A 46 -11.39 -6.13 -3.48
CA LEU A 46 -10.21 -5.27 -3.32
C LEU A 46 -10.48 -4.10 -2.39
N GLN A 47 -11.60 -3.39 -2.60
CA GLN A 47 -12.02 -2.28 -1.76
C GLN A 47 -12.26 -2.72 -0.31
N ARG A 48 -12.94 -3.86 -0.11
CA ARG A 48 -13.13 -4.44 1.23
C ARG A 48 -11.79 -4.74 1.93
N ARG A 49 -10.81 -5.31 1.22
CA ARG A 49 -9.47 -5.59 1.78
C ARG A 49 -8.74 -4.30 2.17
N PHE A 50 -8.86 -3.27 1.35
CA PHE A 50 -8.30 -1.96 1.66
C PHE A 50 -8.94 -1.39 2.94
N ASP A 51 -10.27 -1.37 3.02
CA ASP A 51 -11.00 -0.89 4.19
C ASP A 51 -10.69 -1.71 5.46
N GLU A 52 -10.54 -3.03 5.35
CA GLU A 52 -10.13 -3.89 6.46
C GLU A 52 -8.73 -3.57 6.99
N ASN A 53 -7.78 -3.27 6.11
CA ASN A 53 -6.42 -2.89 6.51
C ASN A 53 -6.40 -1.47 7.10
N LEU A 54 -7.15 -0.54 6.51
CA LEU A 54 -7.33 0.80 7.06
C LEU A 54 -7.94 0.76 8.47
N ASN A 55 -8.98 -0.05 8.69
CA ASN A 55 -9.60 -0.18 10.00
C ASN A 55 -8.63 -0.70 11.07
N LYS A 56 -7.70 -1.60 10.71
CA LYS A 56 -6.65 -2.03 11.64
C LYS A 56 -5.72 -0.88 11.99
N LEU A 57 -5.28 -0.11 11.00
CA LEU A 57 -4.37 1.02 11.15
C LEU A 57 -4.98 2.19 11.94
N THR A 58 -6.28 2.45 11.78
CA THR A 58 -6.97 3.51 12.53
C THR A 58 -7.37 3.12 13.94
N THR A 59 -7.56 1.82 14.21
CA THR A 59 -7.87 1.32 15.56
C THR A 59 -6.64 1.35 16.46
N ASP A 60 -5.51 0.85 15.96
CA ASP A 60 -4.22 0.85 16.63
C ASP A 60 -3.15 0.86 15.55
N PHE A 61 -2.51 2.02 15.35
CA PHE A 61 -1.57 2.19 14.24
C PHE A 61 -0.36 1.26 14.38
N ASP A 62 0.21 1.14 15.58
CA ASP A 62 1.41 0.34 15.81
C ASP A 62 1.13 -1.15 15.58
N PHE A 63 0.02 -1.66 16.11
CA PHE A 63 -0.37 -3.06 15.92
C PHE A 63 -0.89 -3.34 14.51
N GLY A 64 -1.69 -2.41 13.96
CA GLY A 64 -2.22 -2.47 12.61
C GLY A 64 -1.11 -2.50 11.56
N LYS A 65 -0.09 -1.65 11.72
CA LYS A 65 1.08 -1.59 10.85
C LYS A 65 1.81 -2.92 10.81
N VAL A 66 2.04 -3.58 11.94
CA VAL A 66 2.67 -4.91 11.95
C VAL A 66 1.85 -5.92 11.14
N SER A 67 0.52 -5.93 11.32
CA SER A 67 -0.36 -6.85 10.58
C SER A 67 -0.35 -6.57 9.06
N VAL A 68 -0.35 -5.29 8.68
CA VAL A 68 -0.33 -4.85 7.29
C VAL A 68 1.02 -5.15 6.62
N LEU A 69 2.13 -4.92 7.32
CA LEU A 69 3.48 -5.29 6.85
C LEU A 69 3.62 -6.80 6.66
N GLN A 70 3.00 -7.62 7.52
CA GLN A 70 2.97 -9.07 7.32
C GLN A 70 2.22 -9.49 6.06
N GLU A 71 1.12 -8.81 5.71
CA GLU A 71 0.42 -9.02 4.43
C GLU A 71 1.31 -8.64 3.24
N ILE A 72 1.99 -7.49 3.32
CA ILE A 72 2.96 -7.04 2.30
C ILE A 72 4.08 -8.07 2.14
N ALA A 73 4.64 -8.58 3.24
CA ALA A 73 5.71 -9.59 3.23
C ALA A 73 5.35 -10.87 2.46
N LYS A 74 4.06 -11.20 2.28
CA LYS A 74 3.64 -12.35 1.47
C LYS A 74 4.02 -12.21 -0.01
N ALA A 75 4.14 -10.99 -0.52
CA ALA A 75 4.61 -10.72 -1.88
C ALA A 75 6.13 -10.92 -2.05
N LYS A 76 6.91 -11.00 -0.97
CA LYS A 76 8.38 -11.18 -0.98
C LYS A 76 8.83 -12.40 -1.79
N LYS A 77 8.01 -13.45 -1.86
CA LYS A 77 8.34 -14.68 -2.60
C LYS A 77 8.47 -14.47 -4.11
N LYS A 78 7.94 -13.37 -4.65
CA LYS A 78 7.96 -13.05 -6.07
C LYS A 78 8.50 -11.64 -6.27
N PRO A 79 9.76 -11.49 -6.70
CA PRO A 79 10.41 -10.18 -6.82
C PRO A 79 9.65 -9.18 -7.71
N ALA A 80 9.00 -9.66 -8.78
CA ALA A 80 8.18 -8.80 -9.64
C ALA A 80 6.93 -8.27 -8.92
N GLU A 81 6.24 -9.13 -8.16
CA GLU A 81 5.08 -8.72 -7.35
C GLU A 81 5.51 -7.77 -6.23
N ALA A 82 6.62 -8.05 -5.54
CA ALA A 82 7.17 -7.19 -4.50
C ALA A 82 7.45 -5.78 -5.00
N ARG A 83 8.14 -5.64 -6.15
CA ARG A 83 8.41 -4.32 -6.74
C ARG A 83 7.13 -3.61 -7.15
N ALA A 84 6.18 -4.32 -7.74
CA ALA A 84 4.89 -3.75 -8.14
C ALA A 84 4.07 -3.25 -6.93
N VAL A 85 4.14 -3.93 -5.77
CA VAL A 85 3.52 -3.46 -4.54
C VAL A 85 4.13 -2.13 -4.07
N ILE A 86 5.46 -2.01 -4.07
CA ILE A 86 6.13 -0.74 -3.70
C ILE A 86 5.75 0.39 -4.65
N GLN A 87 5.78 0.14 -5.96
CA GLN A 87 5.38 1.12 -6.99
C GLN A 87 3.94 1.60 -6.78
N ILE A 88 3.02 0.71 -6.41
CA ILE A 88 1.65 1.07 -6.06
C ILE A 88 1.63 2.05 -4.87
N GLY A 89 2.40 1.79 -3.81
CA GLY A 89 2.46 2.69 -2.66
C GLY A 89 2.95 4.10 -3.02
N ILE A 90 3.97 4.18 -3.87
CA ILE A 90 4.54 5.46 -4.34
C ILE A 90 3.53 6.23 -5.19
N VAL A 91 2.81 5.54 -6.08
CA VAL A 91 1.77 6.14 -6.93
C VAL A 91 0.62 6.70 -6.09
N ILE A 92 0.22 6.02 -5.02
CA ILE A 92 -0.85 6.49 -4.14
C ILE A 92 -0.39 7.69 -3.30
N GLY A 93 0.81 7.63 -2.72
CA GLY A 93 1.35 8.71 -1.90
C GLY A 93 1.61 9.98 -2.74
N GLY A 94 2.31 9.87 -3.86
CA GLY A 94 2.63 11.03 -4.71
C GLY A 94 1.50 11.58 -5.59
N ALA A 95 0.26 11.12 -5.45
CA ALA A 95 -0.82 11.47 -6.38
C ALA A 95 -1.45 12.87 -6.20
N ASP A 96 -1.28 13.53 -5.05
CA ASP A 96 -1.53 14.98 -4.88
C ASP A 96 -0.35 15.85 -5.29
N GLY A 97 0.78 15.24 -5.64
CA GLY A 97 2.01 15.92 -6.01
C GLY A 97 2.95 16.20 -4.84
N ASP A 98 2.65 15.76 -3.61
CA ASP A 98 3.58 15.83 -2.48
C ASP A 98 3.69 14.48 -1.79
N PHE A 99 4.71 13.71 -2.17
CA PHE A 99 5.04 12.47 -1.47
C PHE A 99 5.88 12.80 -0.25
N ASP A 100 5.23 12.92 0.91
CA ASP A 100 5.85 13.52 2.09
C ASP A 100 6.84 12.56 2.80
N LYS A 101 7.54 13.05 3.83
CA LYS A 101 8.52 12.24 4.56
C LYS A 101 7.90 11.08 5.35
N THR A 102 6.66 11.23 5.77
CA THR A 102 5.89 10.23 6.53
C THR A 102 5.50 9.08 5.62
N GLU A 103 4.96 9.40 4.45
CA GLU A 103 4.63 8.43 3.41
C GLU A 103 5.89 7.73 2.89
N GLN A 104 6.95 8.48 2.59
CA GLN A 104 8.26 7.91 2.21
C GLN A 104 8.80 6.97 3.29
N ALA A 105 8.63 7.30 4.58
CA ALA A 105 9.09 6.45 5.67
C ALA A 105 8.35 5.10 5.68
N VAL A 106 7.02 5.10 5.56
CA VAL A 106 6.26 3.83 5.54
C VAL A 106 6.53 3.02 4.27
N VAL A 107 6.74 3.66 3.12
CA VAL A 107 7.12 2.93 1.89
C VAL A 107 8.52 2.35 2.01
N ARG A 108 9.45 3.07 2.64
CA ARG A 108 10.80 2.58 2.92
C ARG A 108 10.78 1.36 3.85
N GLU A 109 9.93 1.36 4.87
CA GLU A 109 9.72 0.18 5.73
C GLU A 109 9.17 -1.03 4.97
N ALA A 110 8.23 -0.81 4.05
CA ALA A 110 7.71 -1.86 3.18
C ALA A 110 8.82 -2.41 2.25
N CYS A 111 9.71 -1.56 1.74
CA CYS A 111 10.87 -1.99 0.95
C CYS A 111 11.76 -2.95 1.74
N PHE A 112 12.13 -2.60 2.98
CA PHE A 112 12.92 -3.47 3.84
C PHE A 112 12.20 -4.79 4.15
N THR A 113 10.89 -4.74 4.38
CA THR A 113 10.06 -5.93 4.60
C THR A 113 10.08 -6.88 3.40
N LEU A 114 10.12 -6.33 2.19
CA LEU A 114 10.18 -7.07 0.93
C LEU A 114 11.60 -7.43 0.48
N ASP A 115 12.63 -7.03 1.23
CA ASP A 115 14.05 -7.23 0.87
C ASP A 115 14.41 -6.53 -0.46
N LEU A 116 13.81 -5.36 -0.65
CA LEU A 116 14.06 -4.49 -1.79
C LEU A 116 14.89 -3.27 -1.36
N PRO A 117 15.90 -2.85 -2.16
CA PRO A 117 16.65 -1.66 -1.85
C PRO A 117 15.78 -0.41 -2.06
N PRO A 118 15.59 0.46 -1.05
CA PRO A 118 14.77 1.66 -1.21
C PRO A 118 15.26 2.62 -2.31
N HIS A 119 16.58 2.66 -2.54
CA HIS A 119 17.17 3.48 -3.59
C HIS A 119 16.77 3.07 -5.02
N GLU A 120 16.20 1.88 -5.24
CA GLU A 120 15.59 1.51 -6.53
C GLU A 120 14.34 2.36 -6.85
N PHE A 121 13.82 3.09 -5.86
CA PHE A 121 12.53 3.78 -5.88
C PHE A 121 12.62 5.27 -5.51
N ASP A 122 13.83 5.84 -5.52
CA ASP A 122 14.10 7.22 -5.06
C ASP A 122 13.71 7.49 -3.59
N LEU A 123 13.71 6.42 -2.77
CA LEU A 123 13.50 6.44 -1.32
C LEU A 123 14.82 6.35 -0.56
#